data_AF-A0A8T5UWI0-F1
#
_entry.id   AF-A0A8T5UWI0-F1
#
_cell.length_a   1.000
_cell.length_b   1.000
_cell.length_c   1.000
_cell.angle_alpha   90.00
_cell.angle_beta   90.00
_cell.angle_gamma   90.00
#
_symmetry.space_group_name_H-M   'P 1'
#
loop_
_entity.id
_entity.type
_entity.pdbx_description
1 polymer ?
#
loop_
_entity_poly.entity_id
_entity_poly.type
_entity_poly.pdbx_seq_one_letter_code
_entity_poly.pdbx_strand_id
1 'polypeptide(L)'
;MVKCPECGSKNDNGNVYCSECGNNLKILSKTSNFNKKAILLGIIILYFLLTISGNLKFNNLPMILISIILSYFISGFITGYTADRLYTRSSILNGLVVGIIITIPMSILVSELASDYDPEFTYYSFIFLLLMIFLCGLGGGLGGYIKLKKNLGKSKEVMI
;
A
#
# COMPACT_ATOMS: atom_id res chain seq x y z
N MET A 1 19.84 20.97 -12.18
CA MET A 1 19.43 22.02 -11.24
C MET A 1 18.15 21.59 -10.53
N VAL A 2 18.06 21.84 -9.23
CA VAL A 2 16.88 21.61 -8.38
C VAL A 2 16.42 22.95 -7.79
N LYS A 3 15.11 23.20 -7.74
CA LYS A 3 14.55 24.40 -7.09
C LYS A 3 14.26 24.12 -5.62
N CYS A 4 14.62 25.05 -4.75
CA CYS A 4 14.21 25.01 -3.34
C CYS A 4 12.70 25.29 -3.23
N PRO A 5 11.92 24.48 -2.51
CA PRO A 5 10.48 24.69 -2.36
C PRO A 5 10.14 25.79 -1.35
N GLU A 6 11.06 26.11 -0.43
CA GLU A 6 10.85 27.13 0.59
C GLU A 6 11.08 28.54 0.04
N CYS A 7 12.17 28.74 -0.72
CA CYS A 7 12.55 30.08 -1.20
C CYS A 7 12.58 30.21 -2.73
N GLY A 8 12.34 29.13 -3.48
CA GLY A 8 12.32 29.16 -4.94
C GLY A 8 13.68 29.23 -5.64
N SER A 9 14.80 29.30 -4.89
CA SER A 9 16.14 29.45 -5.47
C SER A 9 16.59 28.21 -6.26
N LYS A 10 17.41 28.43 -7.30
CA LYS A 10 17.97 27.34 -8.12
C LYS A 10 19.29 26.87 -7.50
N ASN A 11 19.41 25.57 -7.27
CA ASN A 11 20.60 24.92 -6.70
C ASN A 11 21.10 23.81 -7.62
N ASP A 12 22.34 23.39 -7.43
CA ASP A 12 22.94 22.28 -8.16
C ASP A 12 22.42 20.93 -7.68
N ASN A 13 22.40 19.93 -8.57
CA ASN A 13 21.84 18.60 -8.29
C ASN A 13 22.62 17.80 -7.21
N GLY A 14 23.80 18.28 -6.79
CA GLY A 14 24.61 17.70 -5.72
C GLY A 14 24.45 18.36 -4.35
N ASN A 15 23.77 19.51 -4.26
CA ASN A 15 23.68 20.26 -3.02
C ASN A 15 22.72 19.57 -2.04
N VAL A 16 23.21 19.28 -0.83
CA VAL A 16 22.40 18.68 0.24
C VAL A 16 21.46 19.73 0.86
N TYR A 17 21.89 20.98 0.89
CA TYR A 17 21.17 22.11 1.44
C TYR A 17 21.07 23.24 0.43
N CYS A 18 20.02 24.03 0.53
CA CYS A 18 19.84 25.23 -0.24
C CYS A 18 20.91 26.26 0.17
N SER A 19 21.64 26.77 -0.81
CA SER A 19 22.65 27.83 -0.62
C SER A 19 22.06 29.11 -0.01
N GLU A 20 20.81 29.45 -0.36
CA GLU A 20 20.15 30.68 0.09
C GLU A 20 19.51 30.58 1.49
N CYS A 21 18.67 29.57 1.74
CA CYS A 21 17.88 29.49 2.98
C CYS A 21 18.29 28.35 3.92
N GLY A 22 19.31 27.56 3.56
CA GLY A 22 19.77 26.43 4.37
C GLY A 22 18.84 25.22 4.40
N ASN A 23 17.68 25.25 3.72
CA ASN A 23 16.73 24.14 3.77
C ASN A 23 17.29 22.87 3.10
N ASN A 24 16.96 21.70 3.62
CA ASN A 24 17.50 20.42 3.15
C ASN A 24 16.85 20.00 1.81
N LEU A 25 17.64 19.90 0.75
CA LEU A 25 17.21 19.57 -0.61
C LEU A 25 17.18 18.06 -0.90
N LYS A 26 17.83 17.22 -0.07
CA LYS A 26 17.87 15.75 -0.27
C LYS A 26 16.50 15.08 -0.22
N ILE A 27 15.48 15.77 0.29
CA ILE A 27 14.12 15.24 0.41
C ILE A 27 13.42 15.19 -0.96
N LEU A 28 13.87 15.97 -1.95
CA LEU A 28 13.11 16.23 -3.19
C LEU A 28 13.56 15.43 -4.42
N SER A 29 14.75 14.83 -4.43
CA SER A 29 15.27 14.13 -5.62
C SER A 29 14.88 12.66 -5.72
N LYS A 30 14.20 12.10 -4.72
CA LYS A 30 13.85 10.68 -4.71
C LYS A 30 12.45 10.48 -5.28
N THR A 31 12.32 10.67 -6.59
CA THR A 31 11.17 10.20 -7.37
C THR A 31 10.86 8.78 -6.92
N SER A 32 9.63 8.54 -6.46
CA SER A 32 9.21 7.23 -5.97
C SER A 32 9.21 6.26 -7.15
N ASN A 33 10.33 5.59 -7.38
CA ASN A 33 10.39 4.41 -8.22
C ASN A 33 9.56 3.35 -7.52
N PHE A 34 8.27 3.32 -7.83
CA PHE A 34 7.41 2.21 -7.48
C PHE A 34 8.06 0.95 -8.04
N ASN A 35 8.33 -0.01 -7.15
CA ASN A 35 8.93 -1.26 -7.56
C ASN A 35 7.90 -2.04 -8.38
N LYS A 36 7.96 -1.90 -9.71
CA LYS A 36 7.03 -2.52 -10.66
C LYS A 36 6.89 -4.03 -10.41
N LYS A 37 7.95 -4.69 -9.92
CA LYS A 37 7.92 -6.12 -9.56
C LYS A 37 7.02 -6.40 -8.36
N ALA A 38 7.00 -5.52 -7.35
CA ALA A 38 6.14 -5.69 -6.18
C ALA A 38 4.66 -5.51 -6.52
N ILE A 39 4.33 -4.53 -7.36
CA ILE A 39 2.97 -4.32 -7.86
C ILE A 39 2.51 -5.52 -8.67
N LEU A 40 3.35 -6.01 -9.59
CA LEU A 40 3.04 -7.19 -10.39
C LEU A 40 2.82 -8.44 -9.53
N LEU A 41 3.64 -8.64 -8.50
CA LEU A 41 3.49 -9.77 -7.57
C LEU A 41 2.18 -9.67 -6.78
N GLY A 42 1.81 -8.47 -6.32
CA GLY A 42 0.54 -8.22 -5.65
C GLY A 42 -0.67 -8.55 -6.53
N ILE A 43 -0.63 -8.17 -7.81
CA ILE A 43 -1.69 -8.49 -8.79
C ILE A 43 -1.80 -10.01 -9.01
N ILE A 44 -0.66 -10.71 -9.15
CA ILE A 44 -0.64 -12.18 -9.35
C ILE A 44 -1.22 -12.91 -8.14
N ILE A 45 -0.82 -12.51 -6.92
CA ILE A 45 -1.31 -13.12 -5.67
C ILE A 45 -2.81 -12.89 -5.52
N LEU A 46 -3.28 -11.66 -5.79
CA LEU A 46 -4.70 -11.33 -5.76
C LEU A 46 -5.51 -12.19 -6.74
N TYR A 47 -5.04 -12.30 -8.00
CA TYR A 47 -5.69 -13.13 -9.00
C TYR A 47 -5.79 -14.59 -8.55
N PHE A 48 -4.68 -15.17 -8.05
CA PHE A 48 -4.64 -16.55 -7.59
C PHE A 48 -5.62 -16.82 -6.43
N LEU A 49 -5.71 -15.88 -5.47
CA LEU A 49 -6.65 -15.99 -4.35
C LEU A 49 -8.11 -15.91 -4.82
N LEU A 50 -8.42 -15.05 -5.80
CA LEU A 50 -9.75 -14.98 -6.40
C LEU A 50 -10.13 -16.27 -7.13
N THR A 51 -9.19 -16.88 -7.87
CA THR A 51 -9.43 -18.14 -8.59
C THR A 51 -9.67 -19.31 -7.62
N ILE A 52 -8.97 -19.35 -6.48
CA ILE A 52 -9.24 -20.33 -5.41
C ILE A 52 -10.63 -20.08 -4.80
N SER A 53 -10.97 -18.82 -4.57
CA SER A 53 -12.26 -18.41 -4.00
C SER A 53 -13.45 -18.84 -4.87
N GLY A 54 -13.34 -18.68 -6.20
CA GLY A 54 -14.39 -19.04 -7.15
C GLY A 54 -14.66 -20.55 -7.28
N ASN A 55 -13.74 -21.40 -6.84
CA ASN A 55 -13.90 -22.86 -6.84
C ASN A 55 -14.44 -23.42 -5.51
N LEU A 56 -14.50 -22.60 -4.44
CA LEU A 56 -15.18 -22.97 -3.21
C LEU A 56 -16.69 -22.85 -3.43
N LYS A 57 -17.42 -23.96 -3.31
CA LYS A 57 -18.89 -23.95 -3.35
C LYS A 57 -19.42 -22.86 -2.41
N PHE A 58 -20.27 -21.97 -2.93
CA PHE A 58 -20.84 -20.78 -2.26
C PHE A 58 -21.55 -21.04 -0.91
N ASN A 59 -21.69 -22.29 -0.49
CA ASN A 59 -22.37 -22.67 0.76
C ASN A 59 -21.60 -22.26 2.03
N ASN A 60 -20.33 -21.85 1.92
CA ASN A 60 -19.52 -21.40 3.06
C ASN A 60 -19.09 -19.93 2.93
N LEU A 61 -20.07 -19.02 2.84
CA LEU A 61 -19.89 -17.56 2.90
C LEU A 61 -18.83 -17.07 3.91
N PRO A 62 -18.76 -17.58 5.17
CA PRO A 62 -17.72 -17.13 6.11
C PRO A 62 -16.29 -17.45 5.67
N MET A 63 -16.05 -18.60 5.02
CA MET A 63 -14.71 -18.94 4.52
C MET A 63 -14.27 -18.05 3.36
N ILE A 64 -15.21 -17.65 2.50
CA ILE A 64 -14.96 -16.72 1.39
C ILE A 64 -14.62 -15.33 1.94
N LEU A 65 -15.37 -14.84 2.94
CA LEU A 65 -15.08 -13.54 3.57
C LEU A 65 -13.70 -13.51 4.24
N ILE A 66 -13.35 -14.58 4.96
CA ILE A 66 -12.02 -14.70 5.61
C ILE A 66 -10.90 -14.67 4.58
N SER A 67 -11.05 -15.41 3.47
CA SER A 67 -10.03 -15.45 2.41
C SER A 67 -9.87 -14.11 1.70
N ILE A 68 -10.97 -13.39 1.44
CA ILE A 68 -10.94 -12.02 0.93
C ILE A 68 -10.20 -11.10 1.91
N ILE A 69 -10.61 -11.07 3.18
CA ILE A 69 -9.97 -10.24 4.22
C ILE A 69 -8.46 -10.50 4.29
N LEU A 70 -8.08 -11.77 4.31
CA LEU A 70 -6.68 -12.18 4.40
C LEU A 70 -5.87 -11.74 3.18
N SER A 71 -6.45 -11.82 1.97
CA SER A 71 -5.80 -11.40 0.74
C SER A 71 -5.48 -9.89 0.71
N TYR A 72 -6.42 -9.05 1.13
CA TYR A 72 -6.20 -7.60 1.25
C TYR A 72 -5.14 -7.27 2.30
N PHE A 73 -5.20 -7.93 3.46
CA PHE A 73 -4.20 -7.72 4.51
C PHE A 73 -2.79 -8.12 4.06
N ILE A 74 -2.64 -9.28 3.41
CA ILE A 74 -1.35 -9.75 2.87
C ILE A 74 -0.83 -8.80 1.78
N SER A 75 -1.69 -8.33 0.87
CA SER A 75 -1.31 -7.37 -0.17
C SER A 75 -0.76 -6.07 0.43
N GLY A 76 -1.47 -5.52 1.42
CA GLY A 76 -1.00 -4.38 2.21
C GLY A 76 0.36 -4.67 2.86
N PHE A 77 0.49 -5.82 3.52
CA PHE A 77 1.72 -6.25 4.19
C PHE A 77 2.93 -6.33 3.26
N ILE A 78 2.79 -6.99 2.11
CA ILE A 78 3.87 -7.13 1.12
C ILE A 78 4.27 -5.75 0.59
N THR A 79 3.30 -4.88 0.31
CA THR A 79 3.56 -3.51 -0.17
C THR A 79 4.34 -2.71 0.88
N GLY A 80 3.91 -2.78 2.15
CA GLY A 80 4.59 -2.15 3.27
C GLY A 80 6.01 -2.66 3.46
N TYR A 81 6.20 -3.98 3.39
CA TYR A 81 7.50 -4.63 3.53
C TYR A 81 8.44 -4.31 2.36
N THR A 82 7.92 -4.20 1.14
CA THR A 82 8.77 -3.92 -0.03
C THR A 82 9.07 -2.44 -0.22
N ALA A 83 8.34 -1.53 0.44
CA ALA A 83 8.54 -0.08 0.34
C ALA A 83 9.99 0.35 0.65
N ASP A 84 10.55 1.18 -0.23
CA ASP A 84 11.99 1.55 -0.27
C ASP A 84 12.40 2.71 0.66
N ARG A 85 11.68 2.94 1.77
CA ARG A 85 12.02 4.03 2.69
C ARG A 85 11.92 3.67 4.17
N LEU A 86 12.89 4.22 4.90
CA LEU A 86 13.10 4.23 6.37
C LEU A 86 11.96 4.86 7.19
N TYR A 87 10.77 5.07 6.63
CA TYR A 87 9.66 5.75 7.32
C TYR A 87 8.37 4.95 7.22
N THR A 88 7.92 4.44 8.37
CA THR A 88 6.65 3.72 8.59
C THR A 88 5.42 4.49 8.12
N ARG A 89 5.44 5.83 8.20
CA ARG A 89 4.35 6.70 7.70
C ARG A 89 4.13 6.54 6.18
N SER A 90 5.20 6.30 5.41
CA SER A 90 5.07 6.05 3.96
C SER A 90 4.53 4.64 3.66
N SER A 91 4.77 3.68 4.55
CA SER A 91 4.33 2.29 4.38
C SER A 91 2.82 2.13 4.57
N ILE A 92 2.23 2.84 5.54
CA ILE A 92 0.77 2.90 5.74
C ILE A 92 0.11 3.55 4.52
N LEU A 93 0.65 4.69 4.06
CA LEU A 93 0.11 5.42 2.92
C LEU A 93 0.15 4.56 1.64
N ASN A 94 1.26 3.85 1.40
CA ASN A 94 1.37 2.92 0.27
C ASN A 94 0.37 1.76 0.38
N GLY A 95 0.16 1.22 1.60
CA GLY A 95 -0.85 0.19 1.85
C GLY A 95 -2.27 0.68 1.57
N LEU A 96 -2.61 1.91 1.99
CA LEU A 96 -3.91 2.53 1.70
C LEU A 96 -4.11 2.77 0.20
N VAL A 97 -3.09 3.29 -0.50
CA VAL A 97 -3.16 3.52 -1.95
C VAL A 97 -3.37 2.20 -2.70
N VAL A 98 -2.65 1.14 -2.34
CA VAL A 98 -2.88 -0.21 -2.90
C VAL A 98 -4.28 -0.72 -2.57
N GLY A 99 -4.74 -0.52 -1.34
CA GLY A 99 -6.12 -0.82 -0.93
C GLY A 99 -7.15 -0.16 -1.84
N ILE A 100 -7.03 1.15 -2.09
CA ILE A 100 -7.92 1.92 -2.97
C ILE A 100 -7.88 1.40 -4.41
N ILE A 101 -6.68 1.19 -4.97
CA ILE A 101 -6.50 0.72 -6.35
C ILE A 101 -7.16 -0.66 -6.57
N ILE A 102 -7.11 -1.54 -5.57
CA ILE A 102 -7.68 -2.88 -5.67
C ILE A 102 -9.18 -2.89 -5.38
N THR A 103 -9.64 -2.14 -4.37
CA THR A 103 -11.04 -2.18 -3.90
C THR A 103 -12.01 -1.43 -4.80
N ILE A 104 -11.62 -0.33 -5.44
CA ILE A 104 -12.53 0.44 -6.30
C ILE A 104 -13.02 -0.40 -7.51
N PRO A 105 -12.14 -1.03 -8.32
CA PRO A 105 -12.58 -1.85 -9.44
C PRO A 105 -13.44 -3.04 -8.99
N MET A 106 -13.10 -3.62 -7.84
CA MET A 106 -13.86 -4.75 -7.30
C MET A 106 -15.23 -4.36 -6.78
N SER A 107 -15.39 -3.19 -6.17
CA SER A 107 -16.72 -2.71 -5.76
C SER A 107 -17.59 -2.37 -6.94
N ILE A 108 -17.04 -1.77 -8.00
CA ILE A 108 -17.77 -1.53 -9.24
C ILE A 108 -18.24 -2.88 -9.84
N LEU A 109 -17.33 -3.85 -9.93
CA LEU A 109 -17.66 -5.19 -10.41
C LEU A 109 -18.75 -5.87 -9.58
N VAL A 110 -18.66 -5.78 -8.25
CA VAL A 110 -19.66 -6.34 -7.33
C VAL A 110 -21.00 -5.61 -7.46
N SER A 111 -21.01 -4.28 -7.61
CA SER A 111 -22.24 -3.52 -7.79
C SER A 111 -22.95 -3.84 -9.10
N GLU A 112 -22.21 -4.08 -10.19
CA GLU A 112 -22.77 -4.48 -11.48
C GLU A 112 -23.43 -5.87 -11.38
N LEU A 113 -22.75 -6.81 -10.70
CA LEU A 113 -23.26 -8.16 -10.44
C LEU A 113 -24.43 -8.19 -9.45
N ALA A 114 -24.55 -7.18 -8.60
CA ALA A 114 -25.57 -7.08 -7.57
C ALA A 114 -26.74 -6.16 -7.94
N SER A 115 -26.87 -5.76 -9.21
CA SER A 115 -27.91 -4.82 -9.67
C SER A 115 -29.35 -5.27 -9.40
N ASP A 116 -29.57 -6.57 -9.14
CA ASP A 116 -30.86 -7.13 -8.72
C ASP A 116 -31.10 -7.16 -7.19
N TYR A 117 -30.15 -6.69 -6.37
CA TYR A 117 -30.23 -6.77 -4.90
C TYR A 117 -30.71 -5.48 -4.23
N ASP A 118 -31.32 -5.63 -3.05
CA ASP A 118 -31.89 -4.56 -2.23
C ASP A 118 -30.88 -3.42 -1.91
N PRO A 119 -31.35 -2.17 -1.73
CA PRO A 119 -30.50 -1.01 -1.42
C PRO A 119 -29.70 -1.15 -0.11
N GLU A 120 -30.17 -1.99 0.83
CA GLU A 120 -29.42 -2.33 2.03
C GLU A 120 -28.10 -3.05 1.70
N PHE A 121 -28.08 -3.89 0.67
CA PHE A 121 -26.89 -4.59 0.21
C PHE A 121 -25.80 -3.62 -0.24
N THR A 122 -26.18 -2.56 -0.97
CA THR A 122 -25.26 -1.51 -1.42
C THR A 122 -24.59 -0.81 -0.22
N TYR A 123 -25.34 -0.49 0.84
CA TYR A 123 -24.81 0.14 2.04
C TYR A 123 -23.75 -0.73 2.75
N TYR A 124 -24.06 -2.02 2.98
CA TYR A 124 -23.12 -2.95 3.61
C TYR A 124 -21.86 -3.18 2.76
N SER A 125 -22.01 -3.21 1.43
CA SER A 125 -20.87 -3.34 0.52
C SER A 125 -19.90 -2.15 0.63
N PHE A 126 -20.42 -0.94 0.81
CA PHE A 126 -19.61 0.26 0.98
C PHE A 126 -18.85 0.28 2.31
N ILE A 127 -19.51 -0.14 3.40
CA ILE A 127 -18.86 -0.30 4.72
C ILE A 127 -17.75 -1.35 4.63
N PHE A 128 -18.03 -2.49 3.99
CA PHE A 128 -17.05 -3.55 3.79
C PHE A 128 -15.83 -3.06 3.00
N LEU A 129 -16.03 -2.22 1.99
CA LEU A 129 -14.95 -1.62 1.21
C LEU A 129 -14.05 -0.71 2.06
N LEU A 130 -14.64 0.18 2.86
CA LEU A 130 -13.88 1.04 3.76
C LEU A 130 -13.04 0.23 4.76
N LEU A 131 -13.62 -0.86 5.27
CA LEU A 131 -12.90 -1.80 6.14
C LEU A 131 -11.72 -2.44 5.43
N MET A 132 -11.88 -2.90 4.18
CA MET A 132 -10.78 -3.51 3.42
C MET A 132 -9.64 -2.53 3.15
N ILE A 133 -9.95 -1.28 2.78
CA ILE A 133 -8.93 -0.23 2.60
C ILE A 133 -8.14 -0.04 3.89
N PHE A 134 -8.83 0.05 5.03
CA PHE A 134 -8.21 0.20 6.34
C PHE A 134 -7.30 -0.98 6.69
N LEU A 135 -7.76 -2.21 6.47
CA LEU A 135 -6.96 -3.43 6.70
C LEU A 135 -5.71 -3.48 5.82
N CYS A 136 -5.81 -3.04 4.56
CA CYS A 136 -4.66 -2.90 3.66
C CYS A 136 -3.63 -1.90 4.20
N GLY A 137 -4.10 -0.76 4.73
CA GLY A 137 -3.27 0.24 5.40
C GLY A 137 -2.56 -0.30 6.63
N LEU A 138 -3.27 -1.06 7.48
CA LEU A 138 -2.69 -1.74 8.65
C LEU A 138 -1.61 -2.74 8.24
N GLY A 139 -1.90 -3.59 7.24
CA GLY A 139 -0.92 -4.51 6.67
C GLY A 139 0.34 -3.75 6.23
N GLY A 140 0.17 -2.67 5.47
CA GLY A 140 1.26 -1.80 5.02
C GLY A 140 2.11 -1.22 6.15
N GLY A 141 1.47 -0.74 7.21
CA GLY A 141 2.16 -0.24 8.42
C GLY A 141 2.98 -1.32 9.11
N LEU A 142 2.40 -2.50 9.32
CA LEU A 142 3.05 -3.66 9.95
C LEU A 142 4.25 -4.15 9.13
N GLY A 143 4.09 -4.32 7.81
CA GLY A 143 5.17 -4.74 6.92
C GLY A 143 6.34 -3.74 6.94
N GLY A 144 6.03 -2.44 6.91
CA GLY A 144 7.03 -1.38 7.00
C GLY A 144 7.77 -1.36 8.35
N TYR A 145 7.04 -1.53 9.45
CA TYR A 145 7.62 -1.57 10.80
C TYR A 145 8.60 -2.73 10.98
N ILE A 146 8.25 -3.93 10.51
CA ILE A 146 9.10 -5.13 10.61
C ILE A 146 10.41 -4.91 9.83
N LYS A 147 10.34 -4.37 8.62
CA LYS A 147 11.54 -4.06 7.81
C LYS A 147 12.44 -3.04 8.50
N LEU A 148 11.85 -1.99 9.08
CA LEU A 148 12.60 -0.96 9.82
C LEU A 148 13.36 -1.58 10.99
N LYS A 149 12.68 -2.40 11.82
CA LYS A 149 13.29 -3.08 12.97
C LYS A 149 14.45 -3.99 12.53
N LYS A 150 14.29 -4.73 11.44
CA LYS A 150 15.33 -5.61 10.88
C LYS A 150 16.57 -4.82 10.43
N ASN A 151 16.38 -3.66 9.80
CA ASN A 151 17.48 -2.83 9.34
C ASN A 151 18.23 -2.15 10.50
N LEU A 152 17.51 -1.73 11.56
CA LEU A 152 18.12 -1.17 12.77
C LEU A 152 18.99 -2.19 13.53
N GLY A 153 18.59 -3.46 13.54
CA GLY A 153 19.40 -4.55 14.09
C GLY A 153 20.73 -4.71 13.34
N LYS A 154 20.67 -4.76 11.99
CA LYS A 154 21.87 -4.88 11.14
C LYS A 154 22.84 -3.70 11.27
N SER A 155 22.35 -2.47 11.45
CA SER A 155 23.23 -1.31 11.61
C SER A 155 24.04 -1.34 12.92
N LYS A 156 23.55 -2.03 13.96
CA LYS A 156 24.27 -2.15 15.23
C LYS A 156 25.40 -3.17 15.18
N GLU A 157 25.27 -4.21 14.37
CA GLU A 157 26.31 -5.25 14.20
C GLU A 157 27.52 -4.79 13.38
N VAL A 158 27.36 -3.77 12.52
CA VAL A 158 28.45 -3.23 11.67
C VAL A 158 29.32 -2.20 12.42
N MET A 159 28.92 -1.78 13.61
CA MET A 159 29.68 -0.82 14.44
C MET A 159 30.48 -1.47 15.58
N ILE A 160 30.57 -2.81 15.62
CA ILE A 160 31.33 -3.57 16.61
C ILE A 160 32.54 -4.21 15.93
#